data_AF-A0A848VI42-F1
#
_entry.id   AF-A0A848VI42-F1
#
_cell.length_a   1.000
_cell.length_b   1.000
_cell.length_c   1.000
_cell.angle_alpha   90.00
_cell.angle_beta   90.00
_cell.angle_gamma   90.00
#
_symmetry.space_group_name_H-M   'P 1'
#
loop_
_entity.id
_entity.type
_entity.pdbx_description
1 polymer ?
#
loop_
_entity_poly.entity_id
_entity_poly.type
_entity_poly.pdbx_seq_one_letter_code
_entity_poly.pdbx_strand_id
1 'polypeptide(L)'
;MLLNYYALRALAREWSADTSGSLIGAVVEECWSSSADELTIRLTSGGDIETALRISARPGQAYVFRQEGSGKPRKNTTPLFRSLSGQQISAIRVADRDRVLHVETAGGAALVAYLFGSSANVVLMTGAGEMQEAFRAKAAARSLPESRPAQDPVGSEALKARWPAGAQPVAKAVNRAVPLLDRWLAQEVVDRASLDVSDACLVTDAHFVELARALDDVRHDLDAPRPVLYRDERTPVALSLIPLSTPPGSADSFETLDEAVRV
;
A
#
# COMPACT_ATOMS: atom_id res chain seq x y z
N MET A 1 -10.24 -0.30 1.23
CA MET A 1 -9.44 -1.53 1.31
C MET A 1 -8.45 -1.56 0.14
N LEU A 2 -7.69 -0.47 -0.06
CA LEU A 2 -6.94 -0.28 -1.32
C LEU A 2 -5.43 -0.46 -1.18
N LEU A 3 -4.90 -0.74 0.02
CA LEU A 3 -3.45 -0.81 0.22
C LEU A 3 -3.05 -1.91 1.21
N ASN A 4 -2.72 -3.08 0.67
CA ASN A 4 -1.80 -4.00 1.33
C ASN A 4 -0.35 -3.48 1.14
N TYR A 5 0.62 -4.10 1.83
CA TYR A 5 2.04 -3.71 1.74
C TYR A 5 2.57 -3.74 0.29
N TYR A 6 2.26 -4.81 -0.45
CA TYR A 6 2.74 -4.99 -1.81
C TYR A 6 2.19 -3.92 -2.77
N ALA A 7 0.93 -3.51 -2.60
CA ALA A 7 0.33 -2.48 -3.44
C ALA A 7 0.98 -1.12 -3.20
N LEU A 8 1.22 -0.77 -1.93
CA LEU A 8 1.94 0.45 -1.58
C LEU A 8 3.38 0.43 -2.10
N ARG A 9 4.06 -0.72 -2.01
CA ARG A 9 5.42 -0.91 -2.54
C ARG A 9 5.47 -0.75 -4.06
N ALA A 10 4.49 -1.31 -4.77
CA ALA A 10 4.39 -1.19 -6.22
C ALA A 10 4.15 0.27 -6.65
N LEU A 11 3.19 0.98 -6.01
CA LEU A 11 2.97 2.40 -6.27
C LEU A 11 4.23 3.24 -6.02
N ALA A 12 4.92 3.01 -4.90
CA ALA A 12 6.17 3.72 -4.60
C ALA A 12 7.26 3.47 -5.65
N ARG A 13 7.37 2.23 -6.18
CA ARG A 13 8.28 1.90 -7.29
C ARG A 13 7.89 2.63 -8.57
N GLU A 14 6.61 2.61 -8.95
CA GLU A 14 6.10 3.31 -10.15
C GLU A 14 6.37 4.82 -10.07
N TRP A 15 6.07 5.46 -8.95
CA TRP A 15 6.32 6.89 -8.75
C TRP A 15 7.80 7.25 -8.61
N SER A 16 8.67 6.28 -8.30
CA SER A 16 10.12 6.48 -8.23
C SER A 16 10.86 6.16 -9.53
N ALA A 17 10.21 5.47 -10.47
CA ALA A 17 10.83 5.05 -11.72
C ALA A 17 11.07 6.24 -12.65
N ASP A 18 12.11 6.17 -13.48
CA ASP A 18 12.39 7.16 -14.53
C ASP A 18 11.46 6.93 -15.74
N THR A 19 10.19 7.28 -15.54
CA THR A 19 9.11 7.13 -16.53
C THR A 19 8.20 8.36 -16.48
N SER A 20 7.23 8.47 -17.40
CA SER A 20 6.20 9.53 -17.36
C SER A 20 5.38 9.53 -16.06
N GLY A 21 5.41 8.43 -15.30
CA GLY A 21 4.79 8.27 -14.00
C GLY A 21 5.54 8.92 -12.84
N SER A 22 6.79 9.35 -13.04
CA SER A 22 7.70 9.74 -11.96
C SER A 22 7.21 10.96 -11.19
N LEU A 23 7.31 10.87 -9.87
CA LEU A 23 7.17 11.99 -8.95
C LEU A 23 8.53 12.48 -8.46
N ILE A 24 9.63 11.78 -8.80
CA ILE A 24 10.98 12.23 -8.48
C ILE A 24 11.25 13.52 -9.25
N GLY A 25 11.78 14.51 -8.54
CA GLY A 25 12.03 15.81 -9.11
C GLY A 25 10.81 16.73 -9.18
N ALA A 26 9.61 16.25 -8.85
CA ALA A 26 8.43 17.09 -8.76
C ALA A 26 8.54 18.08 -7.59
N VAL A 27 8.07 19.30 -7.79
CA VAL A 27 8.07 20.36 -6.76
C VAL A 27 6.75 20.32 -6.01
N VAL A 28 6.82 20.30 -4.68
CA VAL A 28 5.63 20.44 -3.83
C VAL A 28 5.20 21.91 -3.86
N GLU A 29 4.06 22.19 -4.49
CA GLU A 29 3.50 23.55 -4.51
C GLU A 29 2.81 23.87 -3.19
N GLU A 30 1.92 22.96 -2.79
CA GLU A 30 1.05 23.15 -1.64
C GLU A 30 0.49 21.83 -1.12
N CYS A 31 0.25 21.78 0.18
CA CYS A 31 -0.46 20.70 0.84
C CYS A 31 -1.73 21.28 1.49
N TRP A 32 -2.86 20.61 1.30
CA TRP A 32 -4.11 21.01 1.95
C TRP A 32 -5.01 19.82 2.24
N SER A 33 -6.04 20.10 3.01
CA SER A 33 -7.10 19.15 3.27
C SER A 33 -8.47 19.79 3.04
N SER A 34 -9.37 19.04 2.40
CA SER A 34 -10.78 19.41 2.20
C SER A 34 -11.74 18.56 3.02
N SER A 35 -11.23 17.57 3.77
CA SER A 35 -12.01 16.69 4.64
C SER A 35 -11.20 16.27 5.86
N ALA A 36 -11.85 15.87 6.95
CA ALA A 36 -11.13 15.53 8.19
C ALA A 36 -10.12 14.37 8.06
N ASP A 37 -10.22 13.58 6.99
CA ASP A 37 -9.48 12.33 6.84
C ASP A 37 -8.56 12.28 5.61
N GLU A 38 -8.58 13.30 4.75
CA GLU A 38 -7.79 13.29 3.51
C GLU A 38 -6.84 14.48 3.41
N LEU A 39 -5.58 14.18 3.09
CA LEU A 39 -4.55 15.12 2.68
C LEU A 39 -4.41 15.10 1.15
N THR A 40 -4.26 16.26 0.55
CA THR A 40 -3.85 16.41 -0.86
C THR A 40 -2.54 17.19 -0.93
N ILE A 41 -1.60 16.68 -1.73
CA ILE A 41 -0.30 17.32 -2.01
C ILE A 41 -0.30 17.63 -3.50
N ARG A 42 -0.26 18.90 -3.87
CA ARG A 42 -0.09 19.32 -5.27
C ARG A 42 1.38 19.37 -5.61
N LEU A 43 1.68 18.77 -6.74
CA LEU A 43 2.99 18.59 -7.31
C LEU A 43 3.01 19.21 -8.70
N THR A 44 4.11 19.85 -9.04
CA THR A 44 4.40 20.29 -10.41
C THR A 44 5.62 19.56 -10.91
N SER A 45 5.50 18.92 -12.08
CA SER A 45 6.60 18.27 -12.80
C SER A 45 6.90 19.00 -14.10
N GLY A 46 8.10 18.80 -14.66
CA GLY A 46 8.63 19.54 -15.82
C GLY A 46 7.59 19.83 -16.91
N GLY A 47 7.41 21.12 -17.25
CA GLY A 47 6.40 21.59 -18.21
C GLY A 47 5.05 22.00 -17.59
N ASP A 48 5.04 22.41 -16.31
CA ASP A 48 3.84 22.83 -15.55
C ASP A 48 2.73 21.76 -15.49
N ILE A 49 3.12 20.48 -15.55
CA ILE A 49 2.17 19.37 -15.41
C ILE A 49 1.78 19.28 -13.94
N GLU A 50 0.52 19.63 -13.66
CA GLU A 50 -0.05 19.53 -12.32
C GLU A 50 -0.51 18.11 -12.02
N THR A 51 -0.08 17.62 -10.87
CA THR A 51 -0.49 16.34 -10.31
C THR A 51 -0.83 16.51 -8.83
N ALA A 52 -1.76 15.73 -8.32
CA ALA A 52 -2.08 15.65 -6.91
C ALA A 52 -1.81 14.24 -6.36
N LEU A 53 -1.10 14.14 -5.24
CA LEU A 53 -1.05 12.92 -4.45
C LEU A 53 -2.09 13.02 -3.33
N ARG A 54 -3.08 12.12 -3.34
CA ARG A 54 -4.17 12.10 -2.37
C ARG A 54 -3.95 10.97 -1.38
N ILE A 55 -3.98 11.28 -0.08
CA ILE A 55 -3.71 10.34 1.00
C ILE A 55 -4.86 10.38 1.99
N SER A 56 -5.54 9.24 2.19
CA SER A 56 -6.53 9.08 3.26
C SER A 56 -5.90 8.46 4.49
N ALA A 57 -6.05 9.16 5.61
CA ALA A 57 -5.76 8.69 6.96
C ALA A 57 -7.03 8.16 7.67
N ARG A 58 -8.12 7.89 6.93
CA ARG A 58 -9.35 7.36 7.52
C ARG A 58 -9.14 5.93 8.04
N PRO A 59 -9.42 5.63 9.32
CA PRO A 59 -9.33 4.27 9.84
C PRO A 59 -10.18 3.28 9.01
N GLY A 60 -9.57 2.16 8.60
CA GLY A 60 -10.21 1.14 7.77
C GLY A 60 -10.40 1.51 6.28
N GLN A 61 -10.12 2.76 5.91
CA GLN A 61 -10.28 3.29 4.54
C GLN A 61 -9.04 4.09 4.10
N ALA A 62 -7.85 3.60 4.46
CA ALA A 62 -6.60 4.15 3.97
C ALA A 62 -6.45 3.88 2.46
N TYR A 63 -6.02 4.91 1.75
CA TYR A 63 -5.63 4.87 0.34
C TYR A 63 -4.57 5.94 0.06
N VAL A 64 -3.83 5.73 -1.02
CA VAL A 64 -2.96 6.71 -1.64
C VAL A 64 -3.01 6.48 -3.14
N PHE A 65 -3.17 7.53 -3.91
CA PHE A 65 -3.12 7.48 -5.36
C PHE A 65 -2.75 8.84 -5.92
N ARG A 66 -2.21 8.83 -7.13
CA ARG A 66 -1.94 10.02 -7.92
C ARG A 66 -3.17 10.39 -8.73
N GLN A 67 -3.43 11.67 -8.90
CA GLN A 67 -4.50 12.21 -9.74
C GLN A 67 -3.94 13.32 -10.62
N GLU A 68 -4.36 13.37 -11.88
CA GLU A 68 -4.02 14.49 -12.76
C GLU A 68 -4.76 15.77 -12.34
N GLY A 69 -4.05 16.89 -12.43
CA GLY A 69 -4.51 18.19 -11.96
C GLY A 69 -4.52 18.32 -10.43
N SER A 70 -4.67 19.56 -9.95
CA SER A 70 -4.71 19.82 -8.50
C SER A 70 -6.03 19.42 -7.84
N GLY A 71 -7.15 19.44 -8.57
CA GLY A 71 -8.48 19.12 -8.03
C GLY A 71 -8.91 20.00 -6.84
N LYS A 72 -8.23 21.12 -6.60
CA LYS A 72 -8.38 21.94 -5.39
C LYS A 72 -9.72 22.67 -5.38
N PRO A 73 -10.57 22.50 -4.35
CA PRO A 73 -11.77 23.29 -4.18
C PRO A 73 -11.44 24.77 -3.93
N ARG A 74 -12.26 25.69 -4.47
CA ARG A 74 -12.08 27.14 -4.28
C ARG A 74 -12.25 27.60 -2.82
N LYS A 75 -12.99 26.85 -2.00
CA LYS A 75 -13.30 27.15 -0.59
C LYS A 75 -13.22 25.88 0.25
N ASN A 76 -13.21 26.00 1.57
CA ASN A 76 -13.17 24.89 2.53
C ASN A 76 -11.92 24.03 2.42
N THR A 77 -10.76 24.68 2.32
CA THR A 77 -9.46 24.03 2.38
C THR A 77 -8.69 24.51 3.61
N THR A 78 -8.04 23.58 4.29
CA THR A 78 -7.10 23.87 5.38
C THR A 78 -5.69 23.64 4.85
N PRO A 79 -4.84 24.68 4.72
CA PRO A 79 -3.46 24.50 4.33
C PRO A 79 -2.67 23.80 5.44
N LEU A 80 -1.81 22.88 5.06
CA LEU A 80 -0.99 22.03 5.95
C LEU A 80 0.45 22.02 5.44
N PHE A 81 1.40 21.64 6.30
CA PHE A 81 2.79 21.34 5.90
C PHE A 81 3.45 22.42 5.02
N ARG A 82 3.21 23.69 5.34
CA ARG A 82 3.61 24.83 4.49
C ARG A 82 5.11 24.91 4.23
N SER A 83 5.93 24.38 5.13
CA SER A 83 7.38 24.32 4.98
C SER A 83 7.86 23.42 3.85
N LEU A 84 6.98 22.60 3.27
CA LEU A 84 7.29 21.80 2.09
C LEU A 84 7.12 22.56 0.77
N SER A 85 6.43 23.71 0.77
CA SER A 85 6.21 24.47 -0.46
C SER A 85 7.55 24.88 -1.10
N GLY A 86 7.70 24.60 -2.39
CA GLY A 86 8.93 24.80 -3.17
C GLY A 86 9.99 23.71 -3.01
N GLN A 87 9.78 22.70 -2.15
CA GLN A 87 10.71 21.59 -2.00
C GLN A 87 10.52 20.56 -3.12
N GLN A 88 11.62 20.01 -3.60
CA GLN A 88 11.63 18.99 -4.64
C GLN A 88 11.59 17.59 -4.01
N ILE A 89 10.76 16.68 -4.52
CA ILE A 89 10.76 15.27 -4.11
C ILE A 89 12.06 14.62 -4.57
N SER A 90 12.80 14.01 -3.65
CA SER A 90 14.07 13.32 -3.91
C SER A 90 13.94 11.80 -3.84
N ALA A 91 13.03 11.28 -3.03
CA ALA A 91 12.80 9.85 -2.90
C ALA A 91 11.37 9.53 -2.45
N ILE A 92 10.87 8.38 -2.88
CA ILE A 92 9.63 7.78 -2.37
C ILE A 92 9.93 6.33 -2.00
N ARG A 93 9.61 5.94 -0.76
CA ARG A 93 9.87 4.58 -0.27
C ARG A 93 8.81 4.09 0.70
N VAL A 94 8.74 2.79 0.86
CA VAL A 94 7.88 2.14 1.84
C VAL A 94 8.75 1.51 2.92
N ALA A 95 8.36 1.61 4.18
CA ALA A 95 9.05 0.92 5.26
C ALA A 95 9.03 -0.61 5.03
N ASP A 96 10.07 -1.30 5.51
CA ASP A 96 10.19 -2.74 5.31
C ASP A 96 8.96 -3.47 5.87
N ARG A 97 8.27 -4.21 5.00
CA ARG A 97 7.10 -5.05 5.34
C ARG A 97 6.04 -4.33 6.20
N ASP A 98 5.85 -3.04 5.96
CA ASP A 98 4.88 -2.24 6.70
C ASP A 98 4.21 -1.19 5.80
N ARG A 99 3.03 -0.73 6.19
CA ARG A 99 2.22 0.23 5.42
C ARG A 99 2.56 1.67 5.82
N VAL A 100 3.85 2.01 5.73
CA VAL A 100 4.36 3.36 5.97
C VAL A 100 5.01 3.87 4.70
N LEU A 101 4.44 4.92 4.11
CA LEU A 101 4.98 5.60 2.94
C LEU A 101 5.81 6.81 3.37
N HIS A 102 7.01 6.93 2.84
CA HIS A 102 7.88 8.09 2.99
C HIS A 102 7.97 8.81 1.65
N VAL A 103 7.72 10.12 1.65
CA VAL A 103 8.00 11.04 0.55
C VAL A 103 9.03 12.03 1.05
N GLU A 104 10.27 11.87 0.59
CA GLU A 104 11.42 12.65 1.01
C GLU A 104 11.67 13.78 0.02
N THR A 105 12.16 14.90 0.56
CA THR A 105 12.50 16.08 -0.22
C THR A 105 14.00 16.34 -0.25
N ALA A 106 14.48 17.06 -1.27
CA ALA A 106 15.88 17.44 -1.39
C ALA A 106 16.38 18.29 -0.21
N GLY A 107 15.50 19.02 0.48
CA GLY A 107 15.80 19.75 1.72
C GLY A 107 15.91 18.88 2.98
N GLY A 108 15.78 17.56 2.86
CA GLY A 108 15.89 16.60 3.97
C GLY A 108 14.62 16.43 4.80
N ALA A 109 13.56 17.19 4.54
CA ALA A 109 12.25 16.96 5.16
C ALA A 109 11.56 15.75 4.52
N ALA A 110 10.72 15.06 5.29
CA ALA A 110 9.96 13.91 4.82
C ALA A 110 8.49 13.96 5.28
N LEU A 111 7.56 13.70 4.37
CA LEU A 111 6.21 13.31 4.73
C LEU A 111 6.18 11.81 4.97
N VAL A 112 5.69 11.41 6.14
CA VAL A 112 5.55 10.01 6.55
C VAL A 112 4.07 9.71 6.77
N ALA A 113 3.51 8.87 5.90
CA ALA A 113 2.11 8.45 5.97
C ALA A 113 2.02 7.04 6.58
N TYR A 114 1.49 6.96 7.81
CA TYR A 114 1.15 5.72 8.49
C TYR A 114 -0.25 5.29 8.03
N LEU A 115 -0.33 4.28 7.17
CA LEU A 115 -1.56 3.86 6.50
C LEU A 115 -2.18 2.60 7.12
N PHE A 116 -2.08 2.48 8.45
CA PHE A 116 -2.57 1.32 9.18
C PHE A 116 -3.24 1.69 10.52
N GLY A 117 -4.13 0.80 10.96
CA GLY A 117 -4.75 0.87 12.28
C GLY A 117 -5.68 2.07 12.48
N SER A 118 -6.13 2.23 13.74
CA SER A 118 -6.92 3.39 14.18
C SER A 118 -6.10 4.68 14.29
N SER A 119 -4.77 4.55 14.32
CA SER A 119 -3.81 5.66 14.43
C SER A 119 -3.27 6.13 13.07
N ALA A 120 -3.90 5.75 11.97
CA ALA A 120 -3.50 6.20 10.63
C ALA A 120 -3.41 7.73 10.58
N ASN A 121 -2.31 8.23 10.02
CA ASN A 121 -1.96 9.65 10.03
C ASN A 121 -0.88 9.99 9.00
N VAL A 122 -0.74 11.27 8.69
CA VAL A 122 0.40 11.80 7.92
C VAL A 122 1.14 12.82 8.77
N VAL A 123 2.46 12.70 8.84
CA VAL A 123 3.30 13.61 9.64
C VAL A 123 4.44 14.15 8.80
N LEU A 124 4.87 15.36 9.11
CA LEU A 124 6.06 15.99 8.57
C LEU A 124 7.21 15.82 9.55
N MET A 125 8.29 15.22 9.06
CA MET A 125 9.52 14.97 9.79
C MET A 125 10.65 15.84 9.27
N THR A 126 11.55 16.28 10.15
CA THR A 126 12.83 16.90 9.79
C THR A 126 13.82 15.86 9.28
N GLY A 127 14.91 16.32 8.67
CA GLY A 127 16.04 15.45 8.33
C GLY A 127 16.73 14.83 9.55
N ALA A 128 16.52 15.39 10.75
CA ALA A 128 16.97 14.80 12.02
C ALA A 128 16.01 13.74 12.57
N GLY A 129 14.88 13.48 11.90
CA GLY A 129 13.87 12.51 12.35
C GLY A 129 12.93 13.05 13.43
N GLU A 130 12.80 14.36 13.57
CA GLU A 130 11.88 15.00 14.53
C GLU A 130 10.56 15.36 13.86
N MET A 131 9.44 15.16 14.54
CA MET A 131 8.13 15.57 14.01
C MET A 131 7.94 17.08 14.13
N GLN A 132 7.74 17.77 12.99
CA GLN A 132 7.38 19.19 12.95
C GLN A 132 5.87 19.42 13.02
N GLU A 133 5.11 18.65 12.22
CA GLU A 133 3.67 18.85 12.05
C GLU A 133 3.00 17.50 11.82
N ALA A 134 1.71 17.39 12.16
CA ALA A 134 0.91 16.19 11.89
C ALA A 134 -0.48 16.57 11.40
N PHE A 135 -0.96 15.86 10.38
CA PHE A 135 -2.30 16.05 9.83
C PHE A 135 -3.37 15.88 10.90
N ARG A 136 -3.24 14.84 11.75
CA ARG A 136 -4.04 14.64 12.96
C ARG A 136 -3.23 14.98 14.22
N ALA A 137 -3.01 16.27 14.46
CA ALA A 137 -2.19 16.78 15.57
C ALA A 137 -2.55 16.20 16.95
N LYS A 138 -3.84 16.11 17.30
CA LYS A 138 -4.29 15.55 18.59
C LYS A 138 -3.93 14.07 18.76
N ALA A 139 -3.94 13.30 17.68
CA ALA A 139 -3.57 11.88 17.71
C ALA A 139 -2.05 11.74 17.84
N ALA A 140 -1.29 12.50 17.05
CA ALA A 140 0.17 12.49 17.07
C ALA A 140 0.76 12.93 18.43
N ALA A 141 0.12 13.90 19.10
CA ALA A 141 0.54 14.36 20.43
C ALA A 141 0.43 13.27 21.52
N ARG A 142 -0.43 12.25 21.33
CA ARG A 142 -0.52 11.12 22.26
C ARG A 142 0.60 10.12 22.01
N SER A 143 0.82 9.77 20.75
CA SER A 143 1.88 8.88 20.30
C SER A 143 1.89 8.84 18.78
N LEU A 144 3.08 8.80 18.18
CA LEU A 144 3.21 8.41 16.78
C LEU A 144 3.07 6.90 16.63
N PRO A 145 2.46 6.41 15.54
CA PRO A 145 2.53 5.00 15.21
C PRO A 145 3.99 4.60 15.03
N GLU A 146 4.35 3.45 15.60
CA GLU A 146 5.66 2.84 15.40
C GLU A 146 5.57 1.87 14.23
N SER A 147 6.50 1.97 13.28
CA SER A 147 6.61 1.00 12.20
C SER A 147 7.10 -0.33 12.77
N ARG A 148 6.41 -1.41 12.43
CA ARG A 148 6.76 -2.76 12.88
C ARG A 148 6.71 -3.69 11.67
N PRO A 149 7.88 -4.02 11.09
CA PRO A 149 7.95 -4.92 9.95
C PRO A 149 7.18 -6.20 10.25
N ALA A 150 6.22 -6.51 9.37
CA ALA A 150 5.46 -7.74 9.52
C ALA A 150 6.41 -8.93 9.33
N GLN A 151 6.18 -9.97 10.11
CA GLN A 151 6.91 -11.22 9.95
C GLN A 151 6.51 -11.86 8.63
N ASP A 152 7.51 -12.32 7.87
CA ASP A 152 7.35 -12.90 6.55
C ASP A 152 8.08 -14.26 6.53
N PRO A 153 7.38 -15.40 6.63
CA PRO A 153 8.02 -16.71 6.71
C PRO A 153 8.65 -17.10 5.38
N VAL A 154 9.92 -17.52 5.42
CA VAL A 154 10.65 -18.04 4.25
C VAL A 154 10.84 -19.54 4.41
N GLY A 155 10.36 -20.31 3.42
CA GLY A 155 10.39 -21.77 3.44
C GLY A 155 9.28 -22.42 4.30
N SER A 156 9.16 -23.75 4.14
CA SER A 156 8.11 -24.57 4.74
C SER A 156 8.15 -24.58 6.27
N GLU A 157 9.33 -24.71 6.88
CA GLU A 157 9.48 -24.76 8.34
C GLU A 157 9.03 -23.46 9.01
N ALA A 158 9.41 -22.31 8.44
CA ALA A 158 8.99 -21.02 8.94
C ALA A 158 7.47 -20.80 8.79
N LEU A 159 6.89 -21.28 7.69
CA LEU A 159 5.45 -21.22 7.48
C LEU A 159 4.70 -22.10 8.49
N LYS A 160 5.17 -23.34 8.68
CA LYS A 160 4.64 -24.31 9.64
C LYS A 160 4.70 -23.81 11.07
N ALA A 161 5.82 -23.20 11.48
CA ALA A 161 5.99 -22.62 12.82
C ALA A 161 4.98 -21.50 13.14
N ARG A 162 4.39 -20.89 12.12
CA ARG A 162 3.39 -19.81 12.24
C ARG A 162 1.97 -20.28 11.98
N TRP A 163 1.80 -21.55 11.64
CA TRP A 163 0.51 -22.08 11.26
C TRP A 163 -0.47 -21.96 12.42
N PRO A 164 -1.64 -21.33 12.23
CA PRO A 164 -2.58 -21.13 13.31
C PRO A 164 -3.19 -22.47 13.75
N ALA A 165 -3.37 -22.63 15.06
CA ALA A 165 -4.08 -23.78 15.62
C ALA A 165 -5.58 -23.74 15.29
N GLY A 166 -6.18 -24.93 15.16
CA GLY A 166 -7.63 -25.12 15.04
C GLY A 166 -8.17 -25.11 13.61
N ALA A 167 -9.36 -25.68 13.46
CA ALA A 167 -10.04 -25.85 12.18
C ALA A 167 -10.41 -24.51 11.57
N GLN A 168 -9.93 -24.28 10.34
CA GLN A 168 -10.27 -23.10 9.53
C GLN A 168 -9.89 -23.36 8.06
N PRO A 169 -10.45 -22.59 7.10
CA PRO A 169 -10.05 -22.70 5.70
C PRO A 169 -8.54 -22.47 5.53
N VAL A 170 -7.89 -23.28 4.68
CA VAL A 170 -6.43 -23.18 4.44
C VAL A 170 -6.01 -21.76 4.03
N ALA A 171 -6.75 -21.11 3.12
CA ALA A 171 -6.43 -19.73 2.70
C ALA A 171 -6.47 -18.73 3.86
N LYS A 172 -7.38 -18.91 4.83
CA LYS A 172 -7.41 -18.10 6.05
C LYS A 172 -6.20 -18.39 6.94
N ALA A 173 -5.76 -19.64 7.01
CA ALA A 173 -4.56 -20.00 7.75
C ALA A 173 -3.28 -19.42 7.10
N VAL A 174 -3.16 -19.46 5.77
CA VAL A 174 -2.10 -18.79 5.00
C VAL A 174 -2.09 -17.29 5.29
N ASN A 175 -3.25 -16.61 5.20
CA ASN A 175 -3.33 -15.17 5.47
C ASN A 175 -2.87 -14.79 6.89
N ARG A 176 -3.15 -15.64 7.90
CA ARG A 176 -2.70 -15.42 9.28
C ARG A 176 -1.21 -15.68 9.46
N ALA A 177 -0.68 -16.70 8.80
CA ALA A 177 0.74 -17.03 8.85
C ALA A 177 1.60 -16.00 8.08
N VAL A 178 1.05 -15.41 7.01
CA VAL A 178 1.70 -14.43 6.12
C VAL A 178 0.88 -13.13 6.09
N PRO A 179 0.98 -12.27 7.12
CA PRO A 179 0.13 -11.09 7.29
C PRO A 179 0.32 -9.99 6.22
N LEU A 180 1.32 -10.12 5.35
CA LEU A 180 1.55 -9.23 4.22
C LEU A 180 0.60 -9.48 3.05
N LEU A 181 0.05 -10.69 2.94
CA LEU A 181 -0.95 -11.03 1.93
C LEU A 181 -2.32 -10.53 2.40
N ASP A 182 -3.16 -10.12 1.45
CA ASP A 182 -4.59 -10.03 1.70
C ASP A 182 -5.26 -11.40 1.48
N ARG A 183 -6.58 -11.44 1.65
CA ARG A 183 -7.36 -12.68 1.51
C ARG A 183 -7.26 -13.29 0.11
N TRP A 184 -7.11 -12.47 -0.94
CA TRP A 184 -7.13 -12.92 -2.32
C TRP A 184 -5.78 -13.49 -2.71
N LEU A 185 -4.70 -12.82 -2.33
CA LEU A 185 -3.35 -13.37 -2.51
C LEU A 185 -3.13 -14.63 -1.67
N ALA A 186 -3.72 -14.72 -0.46
CA ALA A 186 -3.65 -15.94 0.33
C ALA A 186 -4.41 -17.10 -0.32
N GLN A 187 -5.55 -16.84 -0.98
CA GLN A 187 -6.25 -17.84 -1.77
C GLN A 187 -5.42 -18.26 -3.00
N GLU A 188 -4.79 -17.30 -3.68
CA GLU A 188 -3.92 -17.59 -4.83
C GLU A 188 -2.76 -18.53 -4.48
N VAL A 189 -2.16 -18.38 -3.29
CA VAL A 189 -1.13 -19.32 -2.81
C VAL A 189 -1.70 -20.74 -2.68
N VAL A 190 -2.93 -20.88 -2.16
CA VAL A 190 -3.57 -22.20 -2.02
C VAL A 190 -3.91 -22.79 -3.38
N ASP A 191 -4.43 -21.98 -4.30
CA ASP A 191 -4.79 -22.39 -5.66
C ASP A 191 -3.54 -22.90 -6.40
N ARG A 192 -2.42 -22.17 -6.33
CA ARG A 192 -1.14 -22.58 -6.95
C ARG A 192 -0.52 -23.82 -6.29
N ALA A 193 -0.66 -23.96 -4.97
CA ALA A 193 -0.21 -25.15 -4.26
C ALA A 193 -1.03 -26.41 -4.62
N SER A 194 -2.19 -26.25 -5.28
CA SER A 194 -3.05 -27.35 -5.74
C SER A 194 -3.37 -28.37 -4.65
N LEU A 195 -3.62 -27.88 -3.43
CA LEU A 195 -3.90 -28.74 -2.28
C LEU A 195 -5.25 -29.44 -2.41
N ASP A 196 -5.29 -30.71 -2.02
CA ASP A 196 -6.52 -31.51 -1.92
C ASP A 196 -7.25 -31.34 -0.58
N VAL A 197 -6.66 -30.58 0.35
CA VAL A 197 -7.23 -30.28 1.67
C VAL A 197 -7.78 -28.86 1.74
N SER A 198 -8.97 -28.72 2.32
CA SER A 198 -9.62 -27.42 2.54
C SER A 198 -9.55 -26.92 3.99
N ASP A 199 -9.20 -27.79 4.94
CA ASP A 199 -9.04 -27.47 6.36
C ASP A 199 -7.56 -27.43 6.76
N ALA A 200 -7.17 -26.36 7.44
CA ALA A 200 -5.83 -26.13 7.98
C ALA A 200 -5.33 -27.23 8.93
N CYS A 201 -6.23 -27.96 9.61
CA CYS A 201 -5.87 -29.08 10.49
C CYS A 201 -5.41 -30.32 9.73
N LEU A 202 -5.72 -30.41 8.43
CA LEU A 202 -5.35 -31.55 7.57
C LEU A 202 -4.07 -31.29 6.77
N VAL A 203 -3.43 -30.12 6.96
CA VAL A 203 -2.19 -29.76 6.28
C VAL A 203 -1.04 -30.59 6.85
N THR A 204 -0.36 -31.34 5.98
CA THR A 204 0.78 -32.19 6.30
C THR A 204 2.09 -31.47 6.00
N ASP A 205 3.23 -32.08 6.36
CA ASP A 205 4.55 -31.55 6.03
C ASP A 205 4.79 -31.44 4.52
N ALA A 206 4.26 -32.37 3.73
CA ALA A 206 4.30 -32.28 2.27
C ALA A 206 3.50 -31.06 1.76
N HIS A 207 2.33 -30.79 2.34
CA HIS A 207 1.53 -29.61 1.99
C HIS A 207 2.26 -28.31 2.32
N PHE A 208 3.03 -28.25 3.42
CA PHE A 208 3.83 -27.07 3.74
C PHE A 208 4.95 -26.79 2.73
N VAL A 209 5.53 -27.82 2.11
CA VAL A 209 6.52 -27.66 1.04
C VAL A 209 5.88 -27.04 -0.20
N GLU A 210 4.72 -27.54 -0.62
CA GLU A 210 3.99 -27.00 -1.77
C GLU A 210 3.46 -25.58 -1.53
N LEU A 211 2.93 -25.30 -0.32
CA LEU A 211 2.53 -23.94 0.06
C LEU A 211 3.70 -22.96 0.08
N ALA A 212 4.87 -23.39 0.56
CA ALA A 212 6.05 -22.53 0.57
C ALA A 212 6.54 -22.21 -0.84
N ARG A 213 6.56 -23.20 -1.75
CA ARG A 213 6.88 -22.99 -3.16
C ARG A 213 5.89 -22.02 -3.83
N ALA A 214 4.59 -22.27 -3.66
CA ALA A 214 3.55 -21.40 -4.22
C ALA A 214 3.61 -19.97 -3.66
N LEU A 215 3.95 -19.81 -2.38
CA LEU A 215 4.17 -18.51 -1.76
C LEU A 215 5.35 -17.77 -2.38
N ASP A 216 6.46 -18.45 -2.64
CA ASP A 216 7.62 -17.86 -3.28
C ASP A 216 7.33 -17.48 -4.75
N ASP A 217 6.56 -18.29 -5.48
CA ASP A 217 6.10 -17.96 -6.83
C ASP A 217 5.19 -16.72 -6.84
N VAL A 218 4.26 -16.62 -5.89
CA VAL A 218 3.42 -15.42 -5.72
C VAL A 218 4.27 -14.20 -5.39
N ARG A 219 5.25 -14.31 -4.49
CA ARG A 219 6.18 -13.21 -4.17
C ARG A 219 6.97 -12.75 -5.39
N HIS A 220 7.44 -13.70 -6.19
CA HIS A 220 8.16 -13.40 -7.43
C HIS A 220 7.28 -12.61 -8.39
N ASP A 221 6.04 -13.04 -8.62
CA ASP A 221 5.12 -12.30 -9.49
C ASP A 221 4.78 -10.90 -8.92
N LEU A 222 4.73 -10.74 -7.59
CA LEU A 222 4.51 -9.45 -6.93
C LEU A 222 5.68 -8.46 -7.10
N ASP A 223 6.84 -8.90 -7.60
CA ASP A 223 7.95 -8.01 -7.98
C ASP A 223 7.79 -7.42 -9.39
N ALA A 224 6.97 -8.04 -10.24
CA ALA A 224 6.58 -7.54 -11.56
C ALA A 224 5.04 -7.50 -11.70
N PRO A 225 4.37 -6.53 -11.04
CA PRO A 225 2.92 -6.47 -10.99
C PRO A 225 2.27 -6.44 -12.38
N ARG A 226 1.16 -7.15 -12.50
CA ARG A 226 0.18 -7.10 -13.60
C ARG A 226 -1.19 -6.83 -12.98
N PRO A 227 -1.51 -5.55 -12.70
CA PRO A 227 -2.67 -5.20 -11.90
C PRO A 227 -3.99 -5.61 -12.57
N VAL A 228 -4.87 -6.21 -11.78
CA VAL A 228 -6.20 -6.64 -12.22
C VAL A 228 -7.24 -6.18 -11.21
N LEU A 229 -8.25 -5.46 -11.68
CA LEU A 229 -9.44 -5.11 -10.92
C LEU A 229 -10.54 -6.12 -11.21
N TYR A 230 -11.01 -6.78 -10.17
CA TYR A 230 -12.13 -7.71 -10.25
C TYR A 230 -13.42 -7.02 -9.81
N ARG A 231 -14.50 -7.27 -10.56
CA ARG A 231 -15.82 -6.71 -10.32
C ARG A 231 -16.89 -7.79 -10.23
N ASP A 232 -17.79 -7.62 -9.28
CA ASP A 232 -19.09 -8.28 -9.31
C ASP A 232 -20.09 -7.31 -9.93
N GLU A 233 -20.53 -7.63 -11.15
CA GLU A 233 -21.23 -6.74 -12.08
C GLU A 233 -20.50 -5.40 -12.29
N ARG A 234 -20.86 -4.36 -11.53
CA ARG A 234 -20.26 -3.02 -11.58
C ARG A 234 -19.47 -2.66 -10.33
N THR A 235 -19.55 -3.48 -9.29
CA THR A 235 -18.97 -3.18 -7.98
C THR A 235 -17.56 -3.77 -7.89
N PRO A 236 -16.51 -2.97 -7.64
CA PRO A 236 -15.17 -3.49 -7.35
C PRO A 236 -15.18 -4.43 -6.14
N VAL A 237 -14.66 -5.65 -6.30
CA VAL A 237 -14.58 -6.66 -5.23
C VAL A 237 -13.15 -6.99 -4.80
N ALA A 238 -12.18 -6.81 -5.71
CA ALA A 238 -10.77 -7.03 -5.44
C ALA A 238 -9.90 -6.23 -6.41
N LEU A 239 -8.83 -5.62 -5.90
CA LEU A 239 -7.71 -5.17 -6.71
C LEU A 239 -6.53 -6.09 -6.38
N SER A 240 -6.05 -6.84 -7.36
CA SER A 240 -4.89 -7.72 -7.22
C SER A 240 -3.73 -7.19 -8.04
N LEU A 241 -2.51 -7.40 -7.56
CA LEU A 241 -1.28 -7.05 -8.28
C LEU A 241 -0.88 -8.10 -9.31
N ILE A 242 -1.50 -9.27 -9.26
CA ILE A 242 -1.26 -10.39 -10.16
C ILE A 242 -2.62 -10.98 -10.55
N PRO A 243 -2.77 -11.55 -11.75
CA PRO A 243 -3.95 -12.31 -12.10
C PRO A 243 -4.15 -13.47 -11.13
N LEU A 244 -5.36 -13.57 -10.58
CA LEU A 244 -5.81 -14.65 -9.72
C LEU A 244 -6.24 -15.85 -10.57
N SER A 245 -5.81 -17.04 -10.17
CA SER A 245 -6.17 -18.34 -10.76
C SER A 245 -7.67 -18.61 -10.63
N THR A 246 -8.28 -18.18 -9.52
CA THR A 246 -9.74 -18.22 -9.30
C THR A 246 -10.32 -16.81 -9.15
N PRO A 247 -10.72 -16.15 -10.26
CA PRO A 247 -11.28 -14.79 -10.23
C PRO A 247 -12.57 -14.71 -9.40
N PRO A 248 -12.72 -13.69 -8.53
CA PRO A 248 -13.97 -13.47 -7.80
C PRO A 248 -15.05 -12.74 -8.62
N GLY A 249 -14.81 -12.49 -9.91
CA GLY A 249 -15.69 -11.73 -10.78
C GLY A 249 -15.06 -11.47 -12.16
N SER A 250 -15.64 -10.54 -12.94
CA SER A 250 -15.06 -10.09 -14.20
C SER A 250 -13.75 -9.33 -13.97
N ALA A 251 -12.80 -9.45 -14.88
CA ALA A 251 -11.45 -8.93 -14.71
C ALA A 251 -11.14 -7.80 -15.71
N ASP A 252 -10.75 -6.64 -15.19
CA ASP A 252 -10.19 -5.52 -15.95
C ASP A 252 -8.68 -5.46 -15.69
N SER A 253 -7.85 -5.60 -16.72
CA SER A 253 -6.38 -5.51 -16.60
C SER A 253 -5.90 -4.09 -16.88
N PHE A 254 -4.85 -3.66 -16.18
CA PHE A 254 -4.26 -2.33 -16.30
C PHE A 254 -2.77 -2.41 -16.61
N GLU A 255 -2.23 -1.38 -17.25
CA GLU A 255 -0.79 -1.29 -17.52
C GLU A 255 -0.01 -0.94 -16.25
N THR A 256 -0.60 -0.09 -15.39
CA THR A 256 0.01 0.35 -14.13
C THR A 256 -0.94 0.20 -12.95
N LEU A 257 -0.39 0.07 -11.75
CA LEU A 257 -1.20 0.03 -10.54
C LEU A 257 -1.81 1.39 -10.26
N ASP A 258 -1.09 2.47 -10.58
CA ASP A 258 -1.57 3.85 -10.45
C ASP A 258 -2.85 4.10 -11.28
N GLU A 259 -3.01 3.49 -12.46
CA GLU A 259 -4.27 3.47 -13.19
C GLU A 259 -5.35 2.66 -12.46
N ALA A 260 -5.03 1.44 -12.04
CA ALA A 260 -6.01 0.54 -11.45
C ALA A 260 -6.64 1.09 -10.15
N VAL A 261 -5.88 1.82 -9.33
CA VAL A 261 -6.37 2.40 -8.06
C VAL A 261 -7.29 3.62 -8.25
N ARG A 262 -7.39 4.18 -9.46
CA ARG A 262 -8.20 5.36 -9.78
C ARG A 262 -9.64 5.04 -10.19
N VAL A 263 -9.95 3.77 -10.47
CA VAL A 263 -11.24 3.29 -11.03
C VAL A 263 -12.18 2.75 -9.95
#